data_AF-A0A0P9QS56-F1
#
_entry.id   AF-A0A0P9QS56-F1
#
_cell.length_a   1.000
_cell.length_b   1.000
_cell.length_c   1.000
_cell.angle_alpha   90.00
_cell.angle_beta   90.00
_cell.angle_gamma   90.00
#
_symmetry.space_group_name_H-M   'P 1'
#
loop_
_entity.id
_entity.type
_entity.pdbx_description
1 polymer ?
#
loop_
_entity_poly.entity_id
_entity_poly.type
_entity_poly.pdbx_seq_one_letter_code
_entity_poly.pdbx_strand_id
1 'polypeptide(L)'
;MSLHENFGQPLLTFPDAEKSPLSIRAKALVFIDPRSRRLREEMEQLAPRSLPVLIRGESGTGKELLARHIHRGSDRSGLFVSVNCGAISPTYADAELFGYAAGARSGSVSSRAGWFGSANGGTLYLDEIGDLPLPIQVKLLAALENHEVTRVGAHQPSPVDVRLVAATSIDLAQAVAAGKFHERLYHYLSEGRLDLPALREQPGNILPLAEYFVGIYSQRLSLPVQLISEDAQRTLEAHSWPGNTRELENVIHFALLVSSGDEIRAEDINLPDIAAPLTLIERQARLLVSSGDREQLCALRRLLETVTSQLEQNPA
;
A
#
# COMPACT_ATOMS: atom_id res chain seq x y z
N MET A 1 -18.18 25.83 -5.16
CA MET A 1 -18.99 25.06 -4.19
C MET A 1 -18.24 23.78 -3.90
N SER A 2 -17.81 23.57 -2.66
CA SER A 2 -16.97 22.44 -2.27
C SER A 2 -17.76 21.14 -2.31
N LEU A 3 -17.27 20.15 -3.05
CA LEU A 3 -17.89 18.83 -3.24
C LEU A 3 -17.82 17.90 -2.00
N HIS A 4 -17.58 18.45 -0.81
CA HIS A 4 -17.44 17.67 0.41
C HIS A 4 -18.77 17.25 1.06
N GLU A 5 -19.91 17.77 0.61
CA GLU A 5 -21.18 17.58 1.34
C GLU A 5 -22.15 16.53 0.79
N ASN A 6 -21.86 15.84 -0.32
CA ASN A 6 -22.82 14.89 -0.91
C ASN A 6 -22.58 13.40 -0.63
N PHE A 7 -21.54 13.05 0.14
CA PHE A 7 -21.36 11.70 0.65
C PHE A 7 -21.49 11.74 2.17
N GLY A 8 -22.61 11.29 2.71
CA GLY A 8 -22.85 11.23 4.17
C GLY A 8 -22.00 10.20 4.92
N GLN A 9 -20.76 9.94 4.47
CA GLN A 9 -19.89 8.87 4.96
C GLN A 9 -18.44 9.34 5.11
N PRO A 10 -17.69 8.87 6.14
CA PRO A 10 -16.34 9.35 6.44
C PRO A 10 -15.32 8.74 5.47
N LEU A 11 -15.22 9.36 4.29
CA LEU A 11 -14.25 9.06 3.24
C LEU A 11 -12.99 9.92 3.45
N LEU A 12 -11.82 9.29 3.41
CA LEU A 12 -10.54 9.96 3.53
C LEU A 12 -9.90 10.11 2.15
N THR A 13 -9.81 11.35 1.68
CA THR A 13 -9.26 11.73 0.38
C THR A 13 -8.22 12.85 0.53
N PHE A 14 -7.35 13.01 -0.47
CA PHE A 14 -6.36 14.09 -0.51
C PHE A 14 -6.55 14.93 -1.78
N PRO A 15 -7.44 15.95 -1.77
CA PRO A 15 -7.77 16.73 -2.97
C PRO A 15 -6.62 17.66 -3.44
N ASP A 16 -5.81 18.23 -2.54
CA ASP A 16 -4.68 19.13 -2.89
C ASP A 16 -3.41 18.40 -3.39
N ALA A 17 -3.51 17.11 -3.70
CA ALA A 17 -2.38 16.27 -4.11
C ALA A 17 -1.81 16.63 -5.50
N GLU A 18 -2.49 17.47 -6.29
CA GLU A 18 -2.00 17.91 -7.61
C GLU A 18 -0.70 18.73 -7.54
N LYS A 19 -0.37 19.31 -6.38
CA LYS A 19 0.84 20.13 -6.20
C LYS A 19 2.03 19.39 -5.60
N SER A 20 1.88 18.12 -5.20
CA SER A 20 2.99 17.31 -4.68
C SER A 20 3.37 16.23 -5.70
N PRO A 21 4.48 16.37 -6.42
CA PRO A 21 4.88 15.43 -7.48
C PRO A 21 5.32 14.04 -6.97
N LEU A 22 5.19 13.75 -5.66
CA LEU A 22 5.63 12.51 -5.04
C LEU A 22 4.43 11.60 -4.71
N SER A 23 3.99 10.92 -5.76
CA SER A 23 3.57 9.50 -5.79
C SER A 23 2.55 9.00 -4.76
N ILE A 24 1.38 9.63 -4.63
CA ILE A 24 0.28 8.96 -3.94
C ILE A 24 -0.20 7.78 -4.81
N ARG A 25 0.04 6.55 -4.35
CA ARG A 25 -0.27 5.29 -5.09
C ARG A 25 -1.71 4.79 -4.92
N ALA A 26 -2.43 5.25 -3.89
CA ALA A 26 -3.85 4.99 -3.66
C ALA A 26 -4.54 6.32 -3.37
N LYS A 27 -5.72 6.60 -3.94
CA LYS A 27 -6.33 7.94 -3.88
C LYS A 27 -7.42 8.12 -2.81
N ALA A 28 -7.89 7.04 -2.18
CA ALA A 28 -8.88 7.10 -1.10
C ALA A 28 -8.81 5.92 -0.13
N LEU A 29 -9.26 6.17 1.09
CA LEU A 29 -9.57 5.18 2.12
C LEU A 29 -11.00 5.41 2.63
N VAL A 30 -11.71 4.33 2.89
CA VAL A 30 -13.09 4.34 3.41
C VAL A 30 -13.14 3.61 4.75
N PHE A 31 -13.87 4.17 5.71
CA PHE A 31 -14.01 3.62 7.06
C PHE A 31 -15.46 3.20 7.37
N ILE A 32 -16.08 2.41 6.49
CA ILE A 32 -17.49 1.99 6.63
C ILE A 32 -17.58 0.64 7.33
N ASP A 33 -16.73 -0.31 6.96
CA ASP A 33 -16.64 -1.62 7.61
C ASP A 33 -16.30 -1.49 9.11
N PRO A 34 -16.85 -2.32 10.01
CA PRO A 34 -16.51 -2.27 11.44
C PRO A 34 -15.01 -2.38 11.73
N ARG A 35 -14.25 -3.13 10.94
CA ARG A 35 -12.79 -3.24 11.10
C ARG A 35 -12.09 -1.94 10.72
N SER A 36 -12.55 -1.28 9.66
CA SER A 36 -11.96 -0.01 9.22
C SER A 36 -12.31 1.12 10.20
N ARG A 37 -13.51 1.11 10.78
CA ARG A 37 -13.87 2.06 11.85
C ARG A 37 -12.97 1.96 13.07
N ARG A 38 -12.67 0.75 13.55
CA ARG A 38 -11.72 0.53 14.65
C ARG A 38 -10.33 1.06 14.32
N LEU A 39 -9.84 0.75 13.12
CA LEU A 39 -8.56 1.29 12.65
C LEU A 39 -8.54 2.82 12.66
N ARG A 40 -9.64 3.46 12.24
CA ARG A 40 -9.77 4.92 12.28
C ARG A 40 -9.67 5.46 13.71
N GLU A 41 -10.37 4.84 14.66
CA GLU A 41 -10.33 5.24 16.07
C GLU A 41 -8.93 5.10 16.68
N GLU A 42 -8.23 4.00 16.39
CA GLU A 42 -6.84 3.78 16.82
C GLU A 42 -5.90 4.82 16.19
N MET A 43 -6.06 5.08 14.89
CA MET A 43 -5.29 6.09 14.18
C MET A 43 -5.50 7.49 14.78
N GLU A 44 -6.74 7.88 15.07
CA GLU A 44 -7.08 9.18 15.67
C GLU A 44 -6.47 9.33 17.08
N GLN A 45 -6.35 8.25 17.84
CA GLN A 45 -5.70 8.26 19.15
C GLN A 45 -4.17 8.36 19.06
N LEU A 46 -3.56 7.81 18.01
CA LEU A 46 -2.12 7.84 17.77
C LEU A 46 -1.65 9.12 17.06
N ALA A 47 -2.51 9.76 16.28
CA ALA A 47 -2.18 10.96 15.50
C ALA A 47 -1.56 12.10 16.34
N PRO A 48 -2.10 12.51 17.51
CA PRO A 48 -1.52 13.60 18.29
C PRO A 48 -0.24 13.20 19.05
N ARG A 49 0.09 11.91 19.15
CA ARG A 49 1.25 11.44 19.92
C ARG A 49 2.54 11.60 19.10
N SER A 50 3.67 11.86 19.76
CA SER A 50 4.99 11.97 19.11
C SER A 50 5.66 10.62 18.82
N LEU A 51 5.09 9.53 19.32
CA LEU A 51 5.64 8.17 19.18
C LEU A 51 5.72 7.70 17.72
N PRO A 52 6.65 6.77 17.41
CA PRO A 52 6.76 6.18 16.09
C PRO A 52 5.55 5.27 15.80
N VAL A 53 5.07 5.29 14.55
CA VAL A 53 3.93 4.46 14.14
C VAL A 53 4.34 3.49 13.04
N LEU A 54 4.10 2.20 13.24
CA LEU A 54 4.24 1.14 12.25
C LEU A 54 2.86 0.77 11.68
N ILE A 55 2.70 0.96 10.38
CA ILE A 55 1.52 0.56 9.62
C ILE A 55 1.80 -0.76 8.92
N ARG A 56 1.18 -1.84 9.39
CA ARG A 56 1.25 -3.15 8.74
C ARG A 56 0.09 -3.29 7.78
N GLY A 57 0.34 -3.69 6.55
CA GLY A 57 -0.73 -3.94 5.59
C GLY A 57 -0.19 -4.36 4.24
N GLU A 58 -1.02 -5.09 3.49
CA GLU A 58 -0.65 -5.58 2.17
C GLU A 58 -0.34 -4.45 1.18
N SER A 59 0.32 -4.78 0.08
CA SER A 59 0.54 -3.83 -1.01
C SER A 59 -0.79 -3.36 -1.60
N GLY A 60 -0.89 -2.08 -1.92
CA GLY A 60 -2.09 -1.50 -2.53
C GLY A 60 -3.25 -1.18 -1.59
N THR A 61 -3.11 -1.40 -0.27
CA THR A 61 -4.14 -1.06 0.74
C THR A 61 -4.26 0.43 1.07
N GLY A 62 -3.25 1.25 0.72
CA GLY A 62 -3.27 2.69 0.98
C GLY A 62 -2.55 3.13 2.26
N LYS A 63 -1.53 2.41 2.72
CA LYS A 63 -0.71 2.73 3.91
C LYS A 63 -0.23 4.19 3.96
N GLU A 64 0.19 4.76 2.83
CA GLU A 64 0.65 6.15 2.76
C GLU A 64 -0.46 7.16 3.08
N LEU A 65 -1.71 6.89 2.67
CA LEU A 65 -2.85 7.77 2.97
C LEU A 65 -3.09 7.84 4.48
N LEU A 66 -2.99 6.69 5.15
CA LEU A 66 -3.10 6.58 6.60
C LEU A 66 -1.96 7.36 7.29
N ALA A 67 -0.72 7.21 6.81
CA ALA A 67 0.43 7.94 7.33
C ALA A 67 0.30 9.46 7.17
N ARG A 68 -0.19 9.93 6.03
CA ARG A 68 -0.44 11.36 5.78
C ARG A 68 -1.53 11.90 6.69
N HIS A 69 -2.55 11.10 7.02
CA HIS A 69 -3.58 11.51 7.98
C HIS A 69 -3.01 11.62 9.40
N ILE A 70 -2.21 10.65 9.83
CA ILE A 70 -1.51 10.69 11.13
C ILE A 70 -0.67 11.96 11.25
N HIS A 71 0.04 12.34 10.18
CA HIS A 71 0.80 13.58 10.16
C HIS A 71 -0.09 14.83 10.29
N ARG A 72 -1.20 14.90 9.54
CA ARG A 72 -2.15 16.02 9.59
C ARG A 72 -2.87 16.15 10.94
N GLY A 73 -3.12 15.03 11.60
CA GLY A 73 -3.71 14.99 12.94
C GLY A 73 -2.69 15.15 14.07
N SER A 74 -1.42 15.44 13.75
CA SER A 74 -0.37 15.69 14.73
C SER A 74 -0.10 17.19 14.91
N ASP A 75 0.56 17.56 16.00
CA ASP A 75 0.95 18.95 16.28
C ASP A 75 2.16 19.44 15.44
N ARG A 76 2.64 18.62 14.49
CA ARG A 76 3.87 18.88 13.74
C ARG A 76 3.60 19.74 12.52
N SER A 77 4.26 20.90 12.42
CA SER A 77 4.12 21.84 11.31
C SER A 77 5.12 21.63 10.17
N GLY A 78 6.11 20.75 10.35
CA GLY A 78 7.12 20.46 9.32
C GLY A 78 6.60 19.59 8.18
N LEU A 79 7.48 19.26 7.23
CA LEU A 79 7.10 18.54 6.02
C LEU A 79 6.79 17.06 6.28
N PHE A 80 5.83 16.51 5.54
CA PHE A 80 5.68 15.07 5.35
C PHE A 80 6.58 14.61 4.21
N VAL A 81 7.65 13.88 4.54
CA VAL A 81 8.61 13.34 3.56
C VAL A 81 8.34 11.86 3.36
N SER A 82 7.88 11.50 2.17
CA SER A 82 7.59 10.11 1.78
C SER A 82 8.77 9.50 1.04
N VAL A 83 9.23 8.33 1.48
CA VAL A 83 10.34 7.59 0.87
C VAL A 83 9.94 6.13 0.72
N ASN A 84 10.13 5.57 -0.47
CA ASN A 84 10.00 4.12 -0.69
C ASN A 84 11.36 3.44 -0.56
N CYS A 85 11.49 2.57 0.45
CA CYS A 85 12.75 1.93 0.79
C CYS A 85 13.24 0.95 -0.29
N GLY A 86 12.33 0.28 -1.00
CA GLY A 86 12.66 -0.60 -2.12
C GLY A 86 13.25 0.11 -3.34
N ALA A 87 13.10 1.44 -3.43
CA ALA A 87 13.73 2.25 -4.49
C ALA A 87 15.12 2.77 -4.11
N ILE A 88 15.56 2.62 -2.85
CA ILE A 88 16.83 3.15 -2.37
C ILE A 88 17.97 2.23 -2.81
N SER A 89 18.95 2.80 -3.52
CA SER A 89 20.17 2.06 -3.85
C SER A 89 21.00 1.82 -2.59
N PRO A 90 21.41 0.57 -2.26
CA PRO A 90 22.26 0.30 -1.10
C PRO A 90 23.57 1.09 -1.10
N THR A 91 24.10 1.40 -2.28
CA THR A 91 25.33 2.18 -2.45
C THR A 91 25.17 3.65 -2.07
N TYR A 92 23.97 4.21 -2.20
CA TYR A 92 23.72 5.65 -2.00
C TYR A 92 22.75 5.96 -0.86
N ALA A 93 22.21 4.93 -0.20
CA ALA A 93 21.24 5.04 0.87
C ALA A 93 21.65 6.04 1.95
N ASP A 94 22.93 6.02 2.37
CA ASP A 94 23.45 6.96 3.36
C ASP A 94 23.32 8.42 2.92
N ALA A 95 23.72 8.73 1.69
CA ALA A 95 23.72 10.10 1.17
C ALA A 95 22.30 10.60 0.84
N GLU A 96 21.39 9.70 0.46
CA GLU A 96 19.99 10.05 0.20
C GLU A 96 19.20 10.29 1.50
N LEU A 97 19.35 9.38 2.47
CA LEU A 97 18.60 9.44 3.73
C LEU A 97 19.16 10.51 4.67
N PHE A 98 20.48 10.52 4.89
CA PHE A 98 21.13 11.40 5.87
C PHE A 98 21.79 12.65 5.25
N GLY A 99 21.90 12.71 3.93
CA GLY A 99 22.51 13.85 3.24
C GLY A 99 24.03 13.80 3.20
N TYR A 100 24.64 14.82 2.60
CA TYR A 100 26.09 14.94 2.47
C TYR A 100 26.55 16.40 2.61
N ALA A 101 27.74 16.57 3.18
CA ALA A 101 28.42 17.86 3.25
C ALA A 101 29.08 18.21 1.90
N ALA A 102 29.35 19.50 1.68
CA ALA A 102 30.08 19.94 0.49
C ALA A 102 31.46 19.25 0.45
N GLY A 103 31.86 18.73 -0.72
CA GLY A 103 33.13 18.02 -0.90
C GLY A 103 33.15 16.56 -0.42
N ALA A 104 32.07 16.04 0.16
CA ALA A 104 32.01 14.64 0.62
C ALA A 104 31.99 13.61 -0.53
N ARG A 105 31.59 14.04 -1.74
CA ARG A 105 31.61 13.22 -2.95
C ARG A 105 32.41 13.96 -4.03
N SER A 106 33.27 13.25 -4.75
CA SER A 106 34.06 13.81 -5.86
C SER A 106 33.11 14.50 -6.87
N GLY A 107 33.21 15.83 -6.98
CA GLY A 107 32.35 16.68 -7.83
C GLY A 107 31.16 17.38 -7.14
N SER A 108 30.92 17.17 -5.83
CA SER A 108 29.83 17.85 -5.10
C SER A 108 30.25 19.22 -4.56
N VAL A 109 29.86 20.28 -5.28
CA VAL A 109 30.13 21.68 -4.89
C VAL A 109 29.16 22.16 -3.79
N SER A 110 27.98 21.55 -3.68
CA SER A 110 26.94 21.91 -2.71
C SER A 110 26.64 20.79 -1.71
N SER A 111 26.10 21.16 -0.55
CA SER A 111 25.61 20.22 0.47
C SER A 111 24.14 19.85 0.25
N ARG A 112 23.73 18.65 0.68
CA ARG A 112 22.32 18.21 0.69
C ARG A 112 21.91 17.73 2.09
N ALA A 113 20.72 18.13 2.55
CA ALA A 113 20.21 17.78 3.87
C ALA A 113 19.77 16.31 4.03
N GLY A 114 19.49 15.61 2.93
CA GLY A 114 18.91 14.26 2.95
C GLY A 114 17.42 14.26 3.27
N TRP A 115 16.76 13.10 3.13
CA TRP A 115 15.33 12.98 3.46
C TRP A 115 15.05 13.20 4.96
N PHE A 116 15.94 12.72 5.83
CA PHE A 116 15.81 12.91 7.28
C PHE A 116 15.89 14.40 7.64
N GLY A 117 16.84 15.14 7.07
CA GLY A 117 16.96 16.58 7.27
C GLY A 117 15.78 17.38 6.70
N SER A 118 15.23 16.96 5.56
CA SER A 118 14.01 17.57 4.99
C SER A 118 12.76 17.34 5.84
N ALA A 119 12.72 16.26 6.62
CA ALA A 119 11.60 15.91 7.50
C ALA A 119 11.68 16.60 8.88
N ASN A 120 12.68 17.46 9.10
CA ASN A 120 12.88 18.15 10.38
C ASN A 120 11.64 19.00 10.76
N GLY A 121 11.22 18.90 12.02
CA GLY A 121 9.97 19.47 12.54
C GLY A 121 8.69 18.79 12.02
N GLY A 122 8.82 17.74 11.20
CA GLY A 122 7.74 17.10 10.44
C GLY A 122 7.70 15.59 10.64
N THR A 123 7.38 14.85 9.58
CA THR A 123 7.22 13.39 9.63
C THR A 123 7.95 12.73 8.46
N LEU A 124 8.79 11.76 8.77
CA LEU A 124 9.42 10.88 7.79
C LEU A 124 8.58 9.62 7.65
N TYR A 125 8.04 9.40 6.45
CA TYR A 125 7.34 8.19 6.08
C TYR A 125 8.26 7.25 5.30
N LEU A 126 8.42 6.02 5.79
CA LEU A 126 9.22 4.97 5.16
C LEU A 126 8.32 3.82 4.70
N ASP A 127 8.07 3.74 3.40
CA ASP A 127 7.29 2.66 2.77
C ASP A 127 8.16 1.42 2.57
N GLU A 128 7.63 0.25 2.94
CA GLU A 128 8.32 -1.03 2.93
C GLU A 128 9.66 -1.00 3.69
N ILE A 129 9.64 -0.56 4.97
CA ILE A 129 10.85 -0.42 5.80
C ILE A 129 11.68 -1.71 5.91
N GLY A 130 11.04 -2.87 5.73
CA GLY A 130 11.71 -4.17 5.69
C GLY A 130 12.77 -4.31 4.58
N ASP A 131 12.70 -3.49 3.54
CA ASP A 131 13.65 -3.47 2.43
C ASP A 131 14.91 -2.63 2.71
N LEU A 132 14.96 -1.92 3.85
CA LEU A 132 16.14 -1.14 4.21
C LEU A 132 17.36 -2.04 4.47
N PRO A 133 18.55 -1.71 3.95
CA PRO A 133 19.78 -2.40 4.32
C PRO A 133 20.07 -2.29 5.83
N LEU A 134 20.52 -3.37 6.47
CA LEU A 134 20.85 -3.41 7.90
C LEU A 134 21.75 -2.25 8.38
N PRO A 135 22.83 -1.85 7.68
CA PRO A 135 23.66 -0.72 8.13
C PRO A 135 22.88 0.59 8.22
N ILE A 136 21.89 0.79 7.34
CA ILE A 136 21.03 1.97 7.32
C ILE A 136 20.02 1.92 8.47
N GLN A 137 19.48 0.73 8.78
CA GLN A 137 18.58 0.53 9.92
C GLN A 137 19.25 0.94 11.25
N VAL A 138 20.52 0.56 11.45
CA VAL A 138 21.30 0.93 12.65
C VAL A 138 21.50 2.44 12.74
N LYS A 139 21.88 3.10 11.63
CA LYS A 139 22.05 4.55 11.58
C LYS A 139 20.73 5.31 11.77
N LEU A 140 19.65 4.80 11.19
CA LEU A 140 18.30 5.37 11.34
C LEU A 140 17.88 5.34 12.81
N LEU A 141 18.05 4.20 13.48
CA LEU A 141 17.76 4.09 14.91
C LEU A 141 18.60 5.07 15.73
N ALA A 142 19.90 5.16 15.46
CA ALA A 142 20.78 6.09 16.16
C ALA A 142 20.36 7.56 15.96
N ALA A 143 19.89 7.92 14.76
CA ALA A 143 19.41 9.28 14.48
C ALA A 143 18.10 9.61 15.20
N LEU A 144 17.21 8.61 15.35
CA LEU A 144 15.93 8.73 16.05
C LEU A 144 16.11 8.80 17.57
N GLU A 145 16.98 7.97 18.14
CA GLU A 145 17.24 7.94 19.59
C GLU A 145 18.00 9.19 20.05
N ASN A 146 18.98 9.66 19.28
CA ASN A 146 19.82 10.80 19.66
C ASN A 146 19.24 12.16 19.21
N HIS A 147 18.18 12.17 18.40
CA HIS A 147 17.63 13.39 17.78
C HIS A 147 18.69 14.20 17.01
N GLU A 148 19.63 13.49 16.37
CA GLU A 148 20.79 14.08 15.70
C GLU A 148 21.15 13.28 14.45
N VAL A 149 21.56 13.95 13.37
CA VAL A 149 22.00 13.30 12.13
C VAL A 149 23.39 13.80 11.72
N THR A 150 24.27 12.86 11.39
CA THR A 150 25.59 13.17 10.83
C THR A 150 25.55 12.95 9.33
N ARG A 151 25.66 14.03 8.55
CA ARG A 151 25.72 13.96 7.08
C ARG A 151 27.00 13.25 6.65
N VAL A 152 26.97 12.58 5.50
CA VAL A 152 28.17 11.96 4.92
C VAL A 152 29.25 13.04 4.71
N GLY A 153 30.44 12.80 5.27
CA GLY A 153 31.57 13.73 5.21
C GLY A 153 31.48 14.92 6.18
N ALA A 154 30.44 15.01 7.03
CA ALA A 154 30.40 15.99 8.11
C ALA A 154 31.13 15.47 9.36
N HIS A 155 31.80 16.37 10.07
CA HIS A 155 32.47 16.04 11.34
C HIS A 155 31.59 16.25 12.58
N GLN A 156 30.52 17.03 12.46
CA GLN A 156 29.61 17.34 13.56
C GLN A 156 28.18 16.89 13.24
N PRO A 157 27.47 16.28 14.22
CA PRO A 157 26.06 15.99 14.09
C PRO A 157 25.23 17.28 14.03
N SER A 158 24.06 17.21 13.41
CA SER A 158 23.08 18.30 13.38
C SER A 158 21.81 17.85 14.11
N PRO A 159 21.26 18.67 15.04
CA PRO A 159 20.02 18.33 15.73
C PRO A 159 18.85 18.29 14.76
N VAL A 160 17.98 17.30 14.96
CA VAL A 160 16.83 17.00 14.12
C VAL A 160 15.69 16.45 14.96
N ASP A 161 14.50 17.00 14.75
CA ASP A 161 13.27 16.54 15.37
C ASP A 161 12.37 15.94 14.29
N VAL A 162 12.36 14.62 14.17
CA VAL A 162 11.63 13.89 13.13
C VAL A 162 10.76 12.82 13.78
N ARG A 163 9.46 12.84 13.47
CA ARG A 163 8.57 11.72 13.80
C ARG A 163 8.67 10.66 12.70
N LEU A 164 8.84 9.39 13.09
CA LEU A 164 8.86 8.28 12.16
C LEU A 164 7.47 7.66 12.00
N VAL A 165 7.02 7.50 10.76
CA VAL A 165 5.91 6.61 10.40
C VAL A 165 6.42 5.59 9.39
N ALA A 166 6.45 4.32 9.76
CA ALA A 166 6.93 3.25 8.90
C ALA A 166 5.77 2.41 8.38
N ALA A 167 5.92 1.83 7.20
CA ALA A 167 4.96 0.91 6.62
C ALA A 167 5.65 -0.37 6.15
N THR A 168 4.94 -1.50 6.23
CA THR A 168 5.46 -2.79 5.79
C THR A 168 4.35 -3.74 5.35
N SER A 169 4.62 -4.53 4.33
CA SER A 169 3.79 -5.64 3.86
C SER A 169 4.21 -7.00 4.45
N ILE A 170 5.41 -7.09 5.03
CA ILE A 170 5.95 -8.35 5.57
C ILE A 170 5.87 -8.38 7.09
N ASP A 171 6.04 -9.57 7.66
CA ASP A 171 6.15 -9.73 9.10
C ASP A 171 7.58 -9.36 9.57
N LEU A 172 7.72 -8.19 10.21
CA LEU A 172 9.02 -7.74 10.70
C LEU A 172 9.58 -8.64 11.81
N ALA A 173 8.74 -9.32 12.60
CA ALA A 173 9.23 -10.25 13.62
C ALA A 173 9.93 -11.46 12.97
N GLN A 174 9.38 -11.96 11.86
CA GLN A 174 10.06 -12.99 11.06
C GLN A 174 11.33 -12.45 10.39
N ALA A 175 11.32 -11.20 9.93
CA ALA A 175 12.52 -10.57 9.36
C ALA A 175 13.64 -10.40 10.39
N VAL A 176 13.32 -10.10 11.65
CA VAL A 176 14.26 -10.07 12.78
C VAL A 176 14.84 -11.47 13.03
N ALA A 177 13.98 -12.49 13.12
CA ALA A 177 14.42 -13.87 13.32
C ALA A 177 15.33 -14.38 12.18
N ALA A 178 15.11 -13.91 10.96
CA ALA A 178 15.94 -14.19 9.79
C ALA A 178 17.22 -13.34 9.70
N GLY A 179 17.47 -12.45 10.66
CA GLY A 179 18.62 -11.54 10.67
C GLY A 179 18.59 -10.48 9.58
N LYS A 180 17.42 -10.22 8.96
CA LYS A 180 17.25 -9.21 7.89
C LYS A 180 16.79 -7.85 8.43
N PHE A 181 16.31 -7.81 9.68
CA PHE A 181 15.85 -6.60 10.33
C PHE A 181 16.45 -6.46 11.73
N HIS A 182 16.80 -5.23 12.11
CA HIS A 182 17.46 -4.92 13.36
C HIS A 182 16.46 -4.96 14.53
N GLU A 183 16.72 -5.83 15.50
CA GLU A 183 15.81 -6.09 16.63
C GLU A 183 15.43 -4.83 17.42
N ARG A 184 16.40 -3.95 17.73
CA ARG A 184 16.09 -2.71 18.45
C ARG A 184 15.22 -1.74 17.64
N LEU A 185 15.37 -1.71 16.32
CA LEU A 185 14.52 -0.86 15.48
C LEU A 185 13.09 -1.41 15.43
N TYR A 186 12.93 -2.73 15.44
CA TYR A 186 11.61 -3.36 15.54
C TYR A 186 10.94 -3.03 16.87
N HIS A 187 11.66 -3.08 17.99
CA HIS A 187 11.11 -2.69 19.29
C HIS A 187 10.76 -1.20 19.36
N TYR A 188 11.61 -0.31 18.83
CA TYR A 188 11.31 1.12 18.71
C TYR A 188 10.00 1.37 17.94
N LEU A 189 9.80 0.68 16.82
CA LEU A 189 8.59 0.77 16.01
C LEU A 189 7.36 0.11 16.64
N SER A 190 7.55 -0.71 17.68
CA SER A 190 6.46 -1.47 18.29
C SER A 190 5.57 -0.65 19.21
N GLU A 191 5.96 0.59 19.54
CA GLU A 191 5.23 1.49 20.45
C GLU A 191 3.91 1.99 19.87
N GLY A 192 3.83 2.17 18.55
CA GLY A 192 2.60 2.52 17.84
C GLY A 192 2.37 1.55 16.69
N ARG A 193 1.33 0.75 16.74
CA ARG A 193 0.99 -0.24 15.70
C ARG A 193 -0.39 0.03 15.14
N LEU A 194 -0.49 -0.04 13.82
CA LEU A 194 -1.75 0.02 13.09
C LEU A 194 -1.77 -1.09 12.06
N ASP A 195 -2.69 -2.04 12.22
CA ASP A 195 -2.91 -3.11 11.26
C ASP A 195 -3.98 -2.64 10.27
N LEU A 196 -3.56 -2.31 9.05
CA LEU A 196 -4.43 -2.00 7.92
C LEU A 196 -4.81 -3.32 7.22
N PRO A 197 -6.03 -3.83 7.45
CA PRO A 197 -6.47 -5.09 6.89
C PRO A 197 -6.63 -4.99 5.37
N ALA A 198 -6.63 -6.14 4.71
CA ALA A 198 -6.82 -6.23 3.27
C ALA A 198 -8.28 -5.90 2.88
N LEU A 199 -8.49 -5.51 1.62
CA LEU A 199 -9.82 -5.11 1.13
C LEU A 199 -10.84 -6.26 1.24
N ARG A 200 -10.41 -7.51 1.00
CA ARG A 200 -11.23 -8.73 1.18
C ARG A 200 -11.69 -8.97 2.62
N GLU A 201 -11.00 -8.40 3.59
CA GLU A 201 -11.35 -8.50 5.01
C GLU A 201 -12.34 -7.41 5.43
N GLN A 202 -12.63 -6.46 4.53
CA GLN A 202 -13.48 -5.30 4.74
C GLN A 202 -14.45 -5.11 3.56
N PRO A 203 -15.32 -6.10 3.26
CA PRO A 203 -16.19 -6.03 2.09
C PRO A 203 -17.11 -4.81 2.09
N GLY A 204 -17.51 -4.31 3.27
CA GLY A 204 -18.33 -3.10 3.39
C GLY A 204 -17.67 -1.81 2.87
N ASN A 205 -16.37 -1.84 2.58
CA ASN A 205 -15.64 -0.73 1.97
C ASN A 205 -15.60 -0.79 0.44
N ILE A 206 -15.92 -1.94 -0.19
CA ILE A 206 -15.70 -2.17 -1.62
C ILE A 206 -16.60 -1.27 -2.48
N LEU A 207 -17.92 -1.35 -2.30
CA LEU A 207 -18.86 -0.56 -3.09
C LEU A 207 -18.63 0.96 -2.92
N PRO A 208 -18.50 1.51 -1.70
CA PRO A 208 -18.29 2.95 -1.53
C PRO A 208 -16.95 3.45 -2.12
N LEU A 209 -15.90 2.61 -2.11
CA LEU A 209 -14.65 2.91 -2.83
C LEU A 209 -14.88 2.90 -4.34
N ALA A 210 -15.62 1.92 -4.86
CA ALA A 210 -15.93 1.82 -6.29
C ALA A 210 -16.72 3.03 -6.78
N GLU A 211 -17.79 3.41 -6.08
CA GLU A 211 -18.60 4.60 -6.39
C GLU A 211 -17.76 5.89 -6.37
N TYR A 212 -16.86 6.02 -5.39
CA TYR A 212 -15.94 7.15 -5.33
C TYR A 212 -15.02 7.21 -6.56
N PHE A 213 -14.45 6.08 -6.98
CA PHE A 213 -13.61 6.03 -8.18
C PHE A 213 -14.42 6.35 -9.43
N VAL A 214 -15.66 5.86 -9.53
CA VAL A 214 -16.56 6.21 -10.63
C VAL A 214 -16.75 7.72 -10.72
N GLY A 215 -17.09 8.37 -9.61
CA GLY A 215 -17.26 9.82 -9.57
C GLY A 215 -16.03 10.61 -10.02
N ILE A 216 -14.84 10.22 -9.55
CA ILE A 216 -13.57 10.87 -9.94
C ILE A 216 -13.25 10.67 -11.41
N TYR A 217 -13.37 9.45 -11.92
CA TYR A 217 -12.93 9.11 -13.27
C TYR A 217 -13.95 9.56 -14.33
N SER A 218 -15.25 9.50 -14.04
CA SER A 218 -16.27 10.11 -14.91
C SER A 218 -15.99 11.60 -15.14
N GLN A 219 -15.66 12.34 -14.07
CA GLN A 219 -15.31 13.76 -14.20
C GLN A 219 -14.03 13.97 -15.03
N ARG A 220 -12.97 13.18 -14.79
CA ARG A 220 -11.69 13.30 -15.51
C ARG A 220 -11.80 12.95 -16.99
N LEU A 221 -12.63 11.96 -17.32
CA LEU A 221 -12.87 11.48 -18.68
C LEU A 221 -13.97 12.26 -19.40
N SER A 222 -14.61 13.23 -18.73
CA SER A 222 -15.78 13.96 -19.24
C SER A 222 -16.93 13.03 -19.66
N LEU A 223 -17.10 11.93 -18.92
CA LEU A 223 -18.18 10.97 -19.08
C LEU A 223 -19.30 11.25 -18.07
N PRO A 224 -20.55 10.85 -18.36
CA PRO A 224 -21.59 10.85 -17.33
C PRO A 224 -21.18 9.95 -16.16
N VAL A 225 -21.64 10.29 -14.95
CA VAL A 225 -21.47 9.43 -13.78
C VAL A 225 -22.39 8.23 -13.96
N GLN A 226 -21.78 7.05 -14.11
CA GLN A 226 -22.51 5.80 -14.27
C GLN A 226 -22.84 5.18 -12.91
N LEU A 227 -23.97 4.49 -12.82
CA LEU A 227 -24.30 3.68 -11.63
C LEU A 227 -23.60 2.33 -11.71
N ILE A 228 -23.39 1.67 -10.57
CA ILE A 228 -22.91 0.28 -10.52
C ILE A 228 -24.13 -0.62 -10.36
N SER A 229 -24.33 -1.57 -11.27
CA SER A 229 -25.47 -2.49 -11.20
C SER A 229 -25.37 -3.44 -9.99
N GLU A 230 -26.49 -4.01 -9.55
CA GLU A 230 -26.47 -4.99 -8.44
C GLU A 230 -25.59 -6.20 -8.76
N ASP A 231 -25.59 -6.68 -10.01
CA ASP A 231 -24.76 -7.82 -10.43
C ASP A 231 -23.28 -7.43 -10.50
N ALA A 232 -22.98 -6.19 -10.89
CA ALA A 232 -21.63 -5.64 -10.85
C ALA A 232 -21.12 -5.53 -9.39
N GLN A 233 -21.95 -5.03 -8.47
CA GLN A 233 -21.63 -4.97 -7.05
C GLN A 233 -21.33 -6.37 -6.48
N ARG A 234 -22.19 -7.36 -6.73
CA ARG A 234 -21.96 -8.75 -6.29
C ARG A 234 -20.64 -9.30 -6.82
N THR A 235 -20.30 -8.97 -8.05
CA THR A 235 -19.03 -9.37 -8.69
C THR A 235 -17.82 -8.73 -7.99
N LEU A 236 -17.91 -7.44 -7.65
CA LEU A 236 -16.86 -6.73 -6.91
C LEU A 236 -16.68 -7.28 -5.49
N GLU A 237 -17.78 -7.56 -4.78
CA GLU A 237 -17.76 -8.06 -3.40
C GLU A 237 -17.27 -9.51 -3.30
N ALA A 238 -17.48 -10.33 -4.34
CA ALA A 238 -17.02 -11.72 -4.38
C ALA A 238 -15.52 -11.88 -4.67
N HIS A 239 -14.86 -10.83 -5.18
CA HIS A 239 -13.45 -10.88 -5.56
C HIS A 239 -12.50 -10.78 -4.34
N SER A 240 -11.33 -11.42 -4.44
CA SER A 240 -10.36 -11.49 -3.33
C SER A 240 -9.41 -10.29 -3.23
N TRP A 241 -9.39 -9.44 -4.27
CA TRP A 241 -8.62 -8.19 -4.33
C TRP A 241 -7.15 -8.30 -3.86
N PRO A 242 -6.33 -9.15 -4.50
CA PRO A 242 -4.91 -9.31 -4.13
C PRO A 242 -4.09 -8.02 -4.29
N GLY A 243 -4.48 -7.11 -5.19
CA GLY A 243 -3.91 -5.77 -5.30
C GLY A 243 -4.66 -4.70 -4.51
N ASN A 244 -5.62 -5.10 -3.66
CA ASN A 244 -6.40 -4.26 -2.75
C ASN A 244 -7.03 -3.04 -3.47
N THR A 245 -7.03 -1.87 -2.82
CA THR A 245 -7.63 -0.64 -3.34
C THR A 245 -7.03 -0.20 -4.67
N ARG A 246 -5.73 -0.45 -4.90
CA ARG A 246 -5.06 -0.12 -6.17
C ARG A 246 -5.61 -0.94 -7.35
N GLU A 247 -5.91 -2.21 -7.12
CA GLU A 247 -6.53 -3.06 -8.14
C GLU A 247 -7.97 -2.64 -8.41
N LEU A 248 -8.75 -2.39 -7.35
CA LEU A 248 -10.12 -1.88 -7.47
C LEU A 248 -10.16 -0.58 -8.30
N GLU A 249 -9.27 0.37 -8.01
CA GLU A 249 -9.16 1.63 -8.76
C GLU A 249 -8.93 1.38 -10.27
N ASN A 250 -8.04 0.46 -10.61
CA ASN A 250 -7.74 0.11 -12.01
C ASN A 250 -8.92 -0.58 -12.71
N VAL A 251 -9.58 -1.51 -12.02
CA VAL A 251 -10.74 -2.25 -12.55
C VAL A 251 -11.89 -1.29 -12.84
N ILE A 252 -12.21 -0.38 -11.90
CA ILE A 252 -13.26 0.62 -12.10
C ILE A 252 -12.91 1.62 -13.20
N HIS A 253 -11.66 2.05 -13.26
CA HIS A 253 -11.19 2.94 -14.33
C HIS A 253 -11.34 2.27 -15.72
N PHE A 254 -11.01 0.98 -15.83
CA PHE A 254 -11.19 0.24 -17.08
C PHE A 254 -12.66 -0.01 -17.40
N ALA A 255 -13.48 -0.37 -16.41
CA ALA A 255 -14.91 -0.58 -16.58
C ALA A 255 -15.58 0.67 -17.19
N LEU A 256 -15.25 1.87 -16.70
CA LEU A 256 -15.75 3.13 -17.26
C LEU A 256 -15.34 3.39 -18.73
N LEU A 257 -14.20 2.86 -19.18
CA LEU A 257 -13.72 3.03 -20.55
C LEU A 257 -14.42 2.08 -21.54
N VAL A 258 -14.91 0.95 -21.06
CA VAL A 258 -15.52 -0.11 -21.90
C VAL A 258 -17.04 -0.10 -21.82
N SER A 259 -17.59 0.26 -20.66
CA SER A 259 -19.02 0.38 -20.41
C SER A 259 -19.69 1.26 -21.47
N SER A 260 -20.79 0.77 -22.02
CA SER A 260 -21.63 1.50 -22.97
C SER A 260 -23.00 1.74 -22.34
N GLY A 261 -23.19 2.92 -21.75
CA GLY A 261 -24.48 3.32 -21.17
C GLY A 261 -24.35 4.12 -19.88
N ASP A 262 -25.45 4.13 -19.11
CA ASP A 262 -25.57 4.87 -17.83
C ASP A 262 -25.21 3.99 -16.61
N GLU A 263 -24.88 2.72 -16.82
CA GLU A 263 -24.65 1.74 -15.76
C GLU A 263 -23.50 0.79 -16.10
N ILE A 264 -22.58 0.60 -15.16
CA ILE A 264 -21.51 -0.39 -15.19
C ILE A 264 -22.10 -1.74 -14.82
N ARG A 265 -21.99 -2.70 -15.75
CA ARG A 265 -22.50 -4.06 -15.57
C ARG A 265 -21.38 -5.03 -15.20
N ALA A 266 -21.76 -6.22 -14.76
CA ALA A 266 -20.81 -7.29 -14.43
C ALA A 266 -19.89 -7.66 -15.61
N GLU A 267 -20.38 -7.52 -16.84
CA GLU A 267 -19.61 -7.76 -18.08
C GLU A 267 -18.52 -6.71 -18.35
N ASP A 268 -18.65 -5.50 -17.81
CA ASP A 268 -17.67 -4.43 -17.94
C ASP A 268 -16.54 -4.55 -16.91
N ILE A 269 -16.77 -5.30 -15.83
CA ILE A 269 -15.80 -5.54 -14.76
C ILE A 269 -14.83 -6.65 -15.19
N ASN A 270 -13.75 -6.24 -15.84
CA ASN A 270 -12.66 -7.13 -16.19
C ASN A 270 -11.73 -7.38 -14.98
N LEU A 271 -12.12 -8.33 -14.13
CA LEU A 271 -11.27 -8.79 -13.04
C LEU A 271 -10.15 -9.68 -13.61
N PRO A 272 -8.87 -9.40 -13.31
CA PRO A 272 -7.80 -10.31 -13.68
C PRO A 272 -8.09 -11.66 -13.03
N ASP A 273 -8.22 -12.71 -13.84
CA ASP A 273 -8.49 -14.07 -13.38
C ASP A 273 -7.39 -14.54 -12.44
N ILE A 274 -7.57 -14.29 -11.15
CA ILE A 274 -6.97 -15.05 -10.08
C ILE A 274 -8.10 -15.91 -9.53
N ALA A 275 -8.66 -16.71 -10.43
CA ALA A 275 -9.55 -17.79 -10.07
C ALA A 275 -8.90 -18.57 -8.93
N ALA A 276 -9.68 -18.95 -7.91
CA ALA A 276 -9.24 -19.94 -6.94
C ALA A 276 -8.55 -21.08 -7.70
N PRO A 277 -7.47 -21.68 -7.18
CA PRO A 277 -6.69 -22.67 -7.95
C PRO A 277 -7.57 -23.74 -8.60
N LEU A 278 -8.67 -24.12 -7.93
CA LEU A 278 -9.69 -25.03 -8.43
C LEU A 278 -10.51 -24.50 -9.62
N THR A 279 -10.94 -23.25 -9.62
CA THR A 279 -11.68 -22.66 -10.75
C THR A 279 -10.78 -22.44 -11.97
N LEU A 280 -9.49 -22.15 -11.76
CA LEU A 280 -8.52 -22.10 -12.86
C LEU A 280 -8.32 -23.49 -13.48
N ILE A 281 -8.12 -24.52 -12.64
CA ILE A 281 -7.98 -25.91 -13.08
C ILE A 281 -9.25 -26.37 -13.79
N GLU A 282 -10.44 -26.09 -13.25
CA GLU A 282 -11.73 -26.45 -13.84
C GLU A 282 -11.91 -25.81 -15.21
N ARG A 283 -11.60 -24.52 -15.35
CA ARG A 283 -11.72 -23.80 -16.63
C ARG A 283 -10.73 -24.32 -17.66
N GLN A 284 -9.46 -24.54 -17.28
CA GLN A 284 -8.42 -25.11 -18.15
C GLN A 284 -8.80 -26.53 -18.60
N ALA A 285 -9.31 -27.36 -17.69
CA ALA A 285 -9.79 -28.70 -18.00
C ALA A 285 -10.99 -28.65 -18.96
N ARG A 286 -11.96 -27.77 -18.74
CA ARG A 286 -13.11 -27.59 -19.65
C ARG A 286 -12.68 -27.13 -21.05
N LEU A 287 -11.73 -26.21 -21.14
CA LEU A 287 -11.18 -25.74 -22.42
C LEU A 287 -10.52 -26.90 -23.18
N LEU A 288 -9.63 -27.65 -22.53
CA LEU A 288 -8.99 -28.82 -23.14
C LEU A 288 -9.98 -29.90 -23.56
N VAL A 289 -11.06 -30.11 -22.80
CA VAL A 289 -12.14 -31.04 -23.18
C VAL A 289 -12.91 -30.55 -24.40
N SER A 290 -13.08 -29.23 -24.56
CA SER A 290 -13.85 -28.64 -25.66
C SER A 290 -13.08 -28.46 -26.96
N SER A 291 -11.77 -28.22 -26.89
CA SER A 291 -10.95 -27.81 -28.05
C SER A 291 -9.60 -28.52 -28.16
N GLY A 292 -9.31 -29.46 -27.28
CA GLY A 292 -8.02 -30.15 -27.25
C GLY A 292 -7.91 -31.32 -28.22
N ASP A 293 -6.70 -31.53 -28.72
CA ASP A 293 -6.38 -32.68 -29.57
C ASP A 293 -6.38 -33.99 -28.77
N ARG A 294 -6.50 -35.12 -29.48
CA ARG A 294 -6.60 -36.46 -28.86
C ARG A 294 -5.43 -36.80 -27.92
N GLU A 295 -4.25 -36.24 -28.19
CA GLU A 295 -3.07 -36.39 -27.34
C GLU A 295 -3.19 -35.58 -26.04
N GLN A 296 -3.72 -34.35 -26.11
CA GLN A 296 -3.96 -33.48 -24.96
C GLN A 296 -5.04 -34.05 -24.02
N LEU A 297 -6.11 -34.64 -24.59
CA LEU A 297 -7.15 -35.33 -23.81
C LEU A 297 -6.62 -36.57 -23.07
N CYS A 298 -5.75 -37.36 -23.73
CA CYS A 298 -5.09 -38.50 -23.09
C CYS A 298 -4.13 -38.07 -21.97
N ALA A 299 -3.38 -36.99 -22.16
CA ALA A 299 -2.49 -36.44 -21.13
C ALA A 299 -3.27 -35.90 -19.93
N LEU A 300 -4.36 -35.15 -20.16
CA LEU A 300 -5.25 -34.64 -19.12
C LEU A 300 -5.86 -35.78 -18.28
N ARG A 301 -6.32 -36.85 -18.95
CA ARG A 301 -6.90 -38.02 -18.28
C ARG A 301 -5.90 -38.72 -17.35
N ARG A 302 -4.68 -38.97 -17.83
CA ARG A 302 -3.61 -39.57 -17.00
C ARG A 302 -3.26 -38.70 -15.79
N LEU A 303 -3.24 -37.38 -15.98
CA LEU A 303 -2.92 -36.43 -14.93
C LEU A 303 -4.01 -36.43 -13.84
N LEU A 304 -5.29 -36.44 -14.23
CA LEU A 304 -6.41 -36.56 -13.29
C LEU A 304 -6.39 -37.90 -12.53
N GLU A 305 -6.13 -39.02 -13.22
CA GLU A 305 -6.03 -40.35 -12.58
C GLU A 305 -4.88 -40.40 -11.55
N THR A 306 -3.73 -39.81 -11.88
CA THR A 306 -2.57 -39.74 -10.97
C THR A 306 -2.88 -38.90 -9.72
N VAL A 307 -3.48 -37.73 -9.92
CA VAL A 307 -3.84 -36.82 -8.81
C VAL A 307 -4.91 -37.46 -7.93
N THR A 308 -5.90 -38.14 -8.52
CA THR A 308 -6.95 -38.85 -7.75
C THR A 308 -6.35 -39.94 -6.87
N SER A 309 -5.42 -40.73 -7.42
CA SER A 309 -4.72 -41.78 -6.66
C SER A 309 -3.85 -41.23 -5.53
N GLN A 310 -3.22 -40.06 -5.71
CA GLN A 310 -2.44 -39.40 -4.65
C GLN A 310 -3.33 -38.84 -3.53
N LEU A 311 -4.51 -38.33 -3.87
CA LEU A 311 -5.48 -37.84 -2.89
C LEU A 311 -6.12 -38.98 -2.08
N GLU A 312 -6.36 -40.14 -2.69
CA GLU A 312 -6.82 -41.35 -1.98
C GLU A 312 -5.78 -41.92 -1.01
N GLN A 313 -4.48 -41.72 -1.28
CA GLN A 313 -3.38 -42.18 -0.42
C GLN A 313 -3.09 -41.24 0.76
N ASN A 314 -3.66 -40.03 0.77
CA ASN A 314 -3.47 -39.07 1.85
C ASN A 314 -4.82 -38.42 2.20
N PRO A 315 -5.76 -39.18 2.80
CA PRO A 315 -6.99 -38.61 3.32
C PRO A 315 -6.62 -37.68 4.48
N ALA A 316 -7.14 -36.45 4.43
CA ALA A 316 -6.90 -35.41 5.43
C ALA A 316 -7.13 -35.86 6.88
#